data_AF-A0A9X6Z3P5-F1
#
_entry.id   AF-A0A9X6Z3P5-F1
#
_cell.length_a   1.000
_cell.length_b   1.000
_cell.length_c   1.000
_cell.angle_alpha   90.00
_cell.angle_beta   90.00
_cell.angle_gamma   90.00
#
_symmetry.space_group_name_H-M   'P 1'
#
loop_
_entity.id
_entity.type
_entity.pdbx_description
1 polymer ?
#
loop_
_entity_poly.entity_id
_entity_poly.type
_entity_poly.pdbx_seq_one_letter_code
_entity_poly.pdbx_strand_id
1 'polypeptide(L)'
;MNVLIENQKLNYFFDSFFKNNPIENDVFIIEANEKYFFFEHDTVIDIIKKSTQEYQEYIKRQLLFYNYLNQDLRICLIQIASDYIRRLVGTHKKTDCKILSLQSVIHCD
;
A
#
# COMPACT_ATOMS: atom_id res chain seq x y z
N MET A 1 14.19 5.20 24.02
CA MET A 1 14.77 5.11 22.66
C MET A 1 14.08 6.18 21.81
N ASN A 2 14.79 6.89 20.93
CA ASN A 2 14.30 8.13 20.34
C ASN A 2 13.47 7.84 19.08
N VAL A 3 12.19 8.26 19.03
CA VAL A 3 11.23 7.97 17.93
C VAL A 3 11.79 8.33 16.54
N LEU A 4 12.56 9.41 16.45
CA LEU A 4 13.22 9.83 15.21
C LEU A 4 14.24 8.81 14.67
N ILE A 5 14.97 8.14 15.57
CA ILE A 5 15.97 7.13 15.20
C ILE A 5 15.28 5.85 14.71
N GLU A 6 14.13 5.50 15.29
CA GLU A 6 13.37 4.30 14.91
C GLU A 6 12.68 4.49 13.55
N ASN A 7 12.12 5.67 13.28
CA ASN A 7 11.57 6.00 11.96
C ASN A 7 12.64 5.98 10.85
N GLN A 8 13.85 6.46 11.14
CA GLN A 8 14.96 6.39 10.17
C GLN A 8 15.35 4.94 9.84
N LYS A 9 15.32 4.03 10.84
CA LYS A 9 15.61 2.61 10.62
C LYS A 9 14.56 1.92 9.75
N LEU A 10 13.28 2.27 9.93
CA LEU A 10 12.19 1.69 9.13
C LEU A 10 12.17 2.21 7.70
N ASN A 11 12.41 3.50 7.48
CA ASN A 11 12.57 4.05 6.13
C ASN A 11 13.71 3.37 5.39
N TYR A 12 14.86 3.20 6.04
CA TYR A 12 15.99 2.45 5.48
C TYR A 12 15.62 1.00 5.15
N PHE A 13 14.84 0.34 6.01
CA PHE A 13 14.33 -1.00 5.72
C PHE A 13 13.49 -1.03 4.44
N PHE A 14 12.51 -0.14 4.29
CA PHE A 14 11.65 -0.12 3.10
C PHE A 14 12.45 0.17 1.83
N ASP A 15 13.36 1.14 1.86
CA ASP A 15 14.24 1.47 0.74
C ASP A 15 15.08 0.25 0.31
N SER A 16 15.71 -0.41 1.27
CA SER A 16 16.51 -1.60 0.99
C SER A 16 15.65 -2.78 0.53
N PHE A 17 14.45 -2.95 1.07
CA PHE A 17 13.58 -4.07 0.76
C PHE A 17 13.07 -3.99 -0.68
N PHE A 18 12.53 -2.86 -1.11
CA PHE A 18 12.01 -2.68 -2.47
C PHE A 18 13.11 -2.58 -3.52
N LYS A 19 14.33 -2.15 -3.14
CA LYS A 19 15.50 -2.24 -4.02
C LYS A 19 15.89 -3.69 -4.33
N ASN A 20 15.79 -4.57 -3.34
CA ASN A 20 16.16 -5.98 -3.47
C ASN A 20 15.03 -6.87 -4.04
N ASN A 21 13.78 -6.41 -3.92
CA ASN A 21 12.60 -7.08 -4.43
C ASN A 21 11.85 -6.12 -5.34
N PRO A 22 12.37 -5.86 -6.56
CA PRO A 22 11.77 -4.88 -7.47
C PRO A 22 10.38 -5.32 -7.87
N ILE A 23 9.47 -4.36 -7.86
CA ILE A 23 8.09 -4.53 -8.27
C ILE A 23 7.91 -3.69 -9.52
N GLU A 24 7.32 -4.27 -10.57
CA GLU A 24 6.97 -3.51 -11.77
C GLU A 24 6.00 -2.40 -11.40
N ASN A 25 6.36 -1.14 -11.66
CA ASN A 25 5.55 0.00 -11.28
C ASN A 25 4.33 0.09 -12.19
N ASP A 26 3.22 -0.47 -11.73
CA ASP A 26 1.93 -0.46 -12.40
C ASP A 26 0.94 0.42 -11.65
N VAL A 27 -0.04 0.95 -12.39
CA VAL A 27 -1.12 1.76 -11.84
C VAL A 27 -2.29 0.85 -11.55
N PHE A 28 -2.74 0.82 -10.30
CA PHE A 28 -3.96 0.12 -9.92
C PHE A 28 -5.00 1.11 -9.38
N ILE A 29 -6.27 0.72 -9.51
CA ILE A 29 -7.40 1.57 -9.16
C ILE A 29 -8.14 0.91 -8.00
N ILE A 30 -8.39 1.69 -6.96
CA ILE A 30 -9.28 1.32 -5.86
C ILE A 30 -10.56 2.12 -6.01
N GLU A 31 -11.69 1.43 -6.15
CA GLU A 31 -13.01 2.02 -6.07
C GLU A 31 -13.52 1.95 -4.63
N ALA A 32 -13.93 3.09 -4.07
CA ALA A 32 -14.60 3.17 -2.78
C ALA A 32 -15.59 4.35 -2.75
N ASN A 33 -16.82 4.11 -2.28
CA ASN A 33 -17.90 5.12 -2.23
C ASN A 33 -18.12 5.84 -3.57
N GLU A 34 -18.22 5.08 -4.66
CA GLU A 34 -18.43 5.61 -6.03
C GLU A 34 -17.32 6.57 -6.50
N LYS A 35 -16.17 6.56 -5.81
CA LYS A 35 -14.96 7.32 -6.18
C LYS A 35 -13.85 6.36 -6.57
N TYR A 36 -13.07 6.77 -7.56
CA TYR A 36 -11.90 6.04 -8.04
C TYR A 36 -10.62 6.69 -7.50
N PHE A 37 -9.75 5.87 -6.92
CA PHE A 37 -8.45 6.27 -6.40
C PHE A 37 -7.37 5.54 -7.18
N PHE A 38 -6.49 6.30 -7.82
CA PHE A 38 -5.40 5.77 -8.63
C PHE A 38 -4.12 5.72 -7.79
N PHE A 39 -3.43 4.59 -7.83
CA PHE A 39 -2.19 4.38 -7.07
C PHE A 39 -1.10 3.81 -7.97
N GLU A 40 0.05 4.46 -7.93
CA GLU A 40 1.34 3.88 -8.32
C GLU A 40 1.97 3.21 -7.09
N HIS A 41 2.81 2.19 -7.30
CA HIS A 41 3.47 1.51 -6.18
C HIS A 41 4.37 2.44 -5.38
N ASP A 42 5.08 3.37 -6.03
CA ASP A 42 5.91 4.37 -5.35
C ASP A 42 5.08 5.28 -4.44
N THR A 43 3.85 5.62 -4.84
CA THR A 43 2.93 6.40 -4.02
C THR A 43 2.54 5.64 -2.75
N VAL A 44 2.29 4.32 -2.87
CA VAL A 44 2.00 3.48 -1.70
C VAL A 44 3.19 3.41 -0.76
N ILE A 45 4.41 3.26 -1.29
CA ILE A 45 5.65 3.25 -0.49
C ILE A 45 5.82 4.57 0.28
N ASP A 46 5.54 5.70 -0.35
CA ASP A 46 5.58 7.01 0.31
C ASP A 46 4.52 7.15 1.43
N ILE A 47 3.31 6.62 1.21
CA ILE A 47 2.27 6.56 2.25
C ILE A 47 2.75 5.73 3.44
N ILE A 48 3.38 4.58 3.19
CA ILE A 48 3.95 3.72 4.23
C ILE A 48 4.98 4.49 5.07
N LYS A 49 5.95 5.15 4.42
CA LYS A 49 7.01 5.92 5.11
C LYS A 49 6.50 7.10 5.93
N LYS A 50 5.36 7.68 5.55
CA LYS A 50 4.72 8.81 6.26
C LYS A 50 3.72 8.35 7.33
N SER A 51 3.46 7.04 7.45
CA SER A 51 2.52 6.49 8.41
C SER A 51 3.09 6.37 9.82
N THR A 52 2.25 6.03 10.80
CA THR A 52 2.68 5.83 12.18
C THR A 52 3.68 4.67 12.29
N GLN A 53 4.62 4.76 13.23
CA GLN A 53 5.63 3.72 13.43
C GLN A 53 5.01 2.33 13.68
N GLU A 54 3.92 2.26 14.43
CA GLU A 54 3.17 1.02 14.66
C GLU A 54 2.67 0.40 13.33
N TYR A 55 2.14 1.23 12.43
CA TYR A 55 1.66 0.76 11.13
C TYR A 55 2.81 0.35 10.21
N GLN A 56 3.93 1.07 10.26
CA GLN A 56 5.15 0.69 9.54
C GLN A 56 5.68 -0.67 9.99
N GLU A 57 5.74 -0.95 11.30
CA GLU A 57 6.17 -2.26 11.82
C GLU A 57 5.19 -3.37 11.41
N TYR A 58 3.88 -3.09 11.41
CA TYR A 58 2.88 -4.02 10.89
C TYR A 58 3.12 -4.35 9.41
N ILE A 59 3.31 -3.33 8.57
CA ILE A 59 3.56 -3.48 7.13
C ILE A 59 4.87 -4.23 6.87
N LYS A 60 5.93 -3.91 7.60
CA LYS A 60 7.22 -4.63 7.53
C LYS A 60 7.03 -6.13 7.75
N ARG A 61 6.23 -6.54 8.74
CA ARG A 61 5.94 -7.96 8.98
C ARG A 61 5.18 -8.59 7.81
N GLN A 62 4.20 -7.88 7.23
CA GLN A 62 3.48 -8.35 6.05
C GLN A 62 4.41 -8.54 4.85
N LEU A 63 5.24 -7.55 4.52
CA LEU A 63 6.19 -7.62 3.41
C LEU A 63 7.18 -8.78 3.56
N LEU A 64 7.73 -8.97 4.77
CA LEU A 64 8.63 -10.09 5.05
C LEU A 64 7.92 -11.44 4.89
N PHE A 65 6.66 -11.54 5.31
CA PHE A 65 5.86 -12.76 5.18
C PHE A 65 5.53 -13.09 3.71
N TYR A 66 5.07 -12.10 2.94
CA TYR A 66 4.82 -12.26 1.51
C TYR A 66 6.09 -12.68 0.76
N ASN A 67 7.22 -12.02 1.06
CA ASN A 67 8.50 -12.35 0.46
C ASN A 67 8.97 -13.77 0.80
N TYR A 68 8.83 -14.17 2.07
CA TYR A 68 9.17 -15.54 2.50
C TYR A 68 8.36 -16.61 1.77
N LEU A 69 7.10 -16.32 1.46
CA LEU A 69 6.22 -17.21 0.70
C LEU A 69 6.39 -17.10 -0.82
N ASN A 70 7.32 -16.28 -1.31
CA ASN A 70 7.46 -15.93 -2.74
C ASN A 70 6.13 -15.47 -3.36
N GLN A 71 5.29 -14.79 -2.57
CA GLN A 71 4.04 -14.21 -3.04
C GLN A 71 4.28 -12.87 -3.73
N ASP A 72 3.35 -12.51 -4.60
CA ASP A 72 3.40 -11.24 -5.32
C ASP A 72 3.24 -10.06 -4.35
N LEU A 73 4.30 -9.28 -4.20
CA LEU A 73 4.34 -8.09 -3.34
C LEU A 73 3.36 -7.00 -3.81
N ARG A 74 2.92 -7.01 -5.08
CA ARG A 74 1.88 -6.11 -5.58
C ARG A 74 0.58 -6.29 -4.81
N ILE A 75 0.23 -7.54 -4.49
CA ILE A 75 -0.96 -7.86 -3.70
C ILE A 75 -0.86 -7.22 -2.31
N CYS A 76 0.30 -7.29 -1.68
CA CYS A 76 0.55 -6.66 -0.38
C CYS A 76 0.39 -5.13 -0.45
N LEU A 77 0.95 -4.48 -1.48
CA LEU A 77 0.81 -3.04 -1.67
C LEU A 77 -0.64 -2.62 -1.95
N ILE A 78 -1.38 -3.39 -2.75
CA ILE A 78 -2.79 -3.11 -3.04
C ILE A 78 -3.64 -3.23 -1.76
N GLN A 79 -3.36 -4.23 -0.90
CA GLN A 79 -4.04 -4.36 0.39
C GLN A 79 -3.76 -3.17 1.31
N ILE A 80 -2.50 -2.70 1.36
CA ILE A 80 -2.11 -1.52 2.14
C ILE A 80 -2.83 -0.26 1.65
N ALA A 81 -2.86 -0.04 0.33
CA ALA A 81 -3.56 1.08 -0.27
C ALA A 81 -5.08 1.00 -0.04
N SER A 82 -5.68 -0.19 -0.13
CA SER A 82 -7.10 -0.40 0.16
C SER A 82 -7.44 -0.08 1.61
N ASP A 83 -6.59 -0.49 2.55
CA ASP A 83 -6.74 -0.15 3.96
C ASP A 83 -6.57 1.35 4.23
N TYR A 84 -5.65 2.00 3.53
CA TYR A 84 -5.48 3.44 3.58
C TYR A 84 -6.74 4.17 3.11
N ILE A 85 -7.28 3.80 1.93
CA ILE A 85 -8.54 4.36 1.42
C ILE A 85 -9.68 4.11 2.40
N ARG A 86 -9.86 2.87 2.87
CA ARG A 86 -10.90 2.52 3.85
C ARG A 86 -10.86 3.41 5.10
N ARG A 87 -9.67 3.76 5.60
CA ARG A 87 -9.50 4.70 6.72
C ARG A 87 -9.82 6.15 6.32
N LEU A 88 -9.46 6.55 5.10
CA LEU A 88 -9.72 7.89 4.56
C LEU A 88 -11.21 8.15 4.33
N VAL A 89 -11.95 7.19 3.76
CA VAL A 89 -13.40 7.29 3.50
C VAL A 89 -14.27 6.83 4.68
N GLY A 90 -13.65 6.43 5.79
CA GLY A 90 -14.22 5.73 6.95
C GLY A 90 -15.19 6.52 7.85
N THR A 91 -16.02 7.42 7.31
CA THR A 91 -17.18 7.99 8.02
C THR A 91 -18.51 7.33 7.64
N HIS A 92 -18.56 6.49 6.59
CA HIS A 92 -19.79 5.81 6.18
C HIS A 92 -19.61 4.29 6.17
N LYS A 93 -20.69 3.56 6.50
CA LYS A 93 -20.81 2.09 6.68
C LYS A 93 -19.81 1.28 5.84
N LYS A 94 -19.18 0.25 6.46
CA LYS A 94 -18.27 -0.74 5.84
C LYS A 94 -18.34 -0.70 4.31
N THR A 95 -17.44 0.06 3.71
CA THR A 95 -17.35 0.17 2.25
C THR A 95 -16.36 -0.87 1.77
N ASP A 96 -16.84 -1.81 0.95
CA ASP A 96 -15.97 -2.76 0.29
C ASP A 96 -15.13 -2.02 -0.76
N CYS A 97 -13.80 -2.08 -0.64
CA CYS A 97 -12.89 -1.55 -1.66
C CYS A 97 -12.78 -2.57 -2.79
N LYS A 98 -13.02 -2.16 -4.03
CA LYS A 98 -12.81 -3.02 -5.21
C LYS A 98 -11.54 -2.61 -5.93
N ILE A 99 -10.73 -3.61 -6.27
CA ILE A 99 -9.54 -3.43 -7.10
C ILE A 99 -9.98 -3.56 -8.55
N LEU A 100 -9.72 -2.53 -9.34
CA LEU A 100 -10.08 -2.48 -10.74
C LEU A 100 -8.82 -2.47 -11.61
N SER A 101 -8.87 -3.17 -12.74
CA SER A 101 -7.85 -3.02 -13.78
C SER A 101 -8.05 -1.70 -14.50
N LEU A 102 -6.97 -1.06 -14.97
CA LEU A 102 -7.05 0.20 -15.71
C LEU A 102 -8.05 0.12 -16.88
N GLN A 103 -8.08 -1.02 -17.58
CA GLN A 103 -8.96 -1.31 -18.71
C GLN A 103 -10.45 -1.27 -18.35
N SER A 104 -10.80 -1.66 -17.12
CA SER A 104 -12.20 -1.71 -16.66
C SER A 104 -12.80 -0.33 -16.42
N VAL A 105 -11.97 0.69 -16.11
CA VAL A 105 -12.43 2.07 -15.95
C VAL A 105 -12.58 2.79 -17.30
N ILE A 106 -11.76 2.45 -18.29
CA ILE A 106 -11.79 3.06 -19.63
C ILE A 106 -13.07 2.67 -20.41
N HIS A 107 -13.74 1.57 -20.05
CA HIS A 107 -14.97 1.11 -20.71
C HIS A 107 -16.27 1.59 -20.02
N CYS A 108 -16.16 2.46 -19.01
CA CYS A 108 -17.32 3.12 -18.39
C CYS A 108 -17.58 4.49 -19.04
N ASP A 109 -17.83 4.52 -20.35
CA ASP A 109 -18.40 5.67 -21.07
C ASP A 109 -19.63 5.22 -21.88
#